data_AF-A0A6H1MRT9-F1
#
_entry.id   AF-A0A6H1MRT9-F1
#
_cell.length_a   1.000
_cell.length_b   1.000
_cell.length_c   1.000
_cell.angle_alpha   90.00
_cell.angle_beta   90.00
_cell.angle_gamma   90.00
#
_symmetry.space_group_name_H-M   'P 1'
#
loop_
_entity.id
_entity.type
_entity.pdbx_description
1 polymer ?
#
loop_
_entity_poly.entity_id
_entity_poly.type
_entity_poly.pdbx_seq_one_letter_code
_entity_poly.pdbx_strand_id
1 'polypeptide(L)'
;MSKPTADELDKEQLQQLHNATLKASDACLELKKLCAAILVPVGTILSSFGDKKPDGALFVAGFSVVFAFWMADSFSYFYQRKLRGAMIPIWQRRANNVDGGYPHVPSSGDVSPLRAAFNASMVYYLILGALFGVAAWTYEAGLLDR
;
A
#
# COMPACT_ATOMS: atom_id res chain seq x y z
N MET A 1 41.04 11.23 13.04
CA MET A 1 39.80 10.51 12.73
C MET A 1 40.13 9.41 11.73
N SER A 2 39.75 8.16 12.01
CA SER A 2 39.87 7.06 11.04
C SER A 2 38.98 7.34 9.84
N LYS A 3 39.41 6.95 8.63
CA LYS A 3 38.55 6.97 7.44
C LYS A 3 37.48 5.86 7.60
N PRO A 4 36.25 6.07 7.11
CA PRO A 4 35.23 5.03 7.13
C PRO A 4 35.69 3.81 6.32
N THR A 5 35.41 2.62 6.83
CA THR A 5 35.64 1.36 6.12
C THR A 5 34.48 1.06 5.15
N ALA A 6 34.73 0.21 4.17
CA ALA A 6 33.68 -0.22 3.24
C ALA A 6 32.51 -0.93 3.96
N ASP A 7 32.78 -1.71 5.01
CA ASP A 7 31.72 -2.40 5.77
C ASP A 7 30.87 -1.42 6.58
N GLU A 8 31.47 -0.36 7.13
CA GLU A 8 30.74 0.72 7.80
C GLU A 8 29.79 1.45 6.84
N LEU A 9 30.26 1.77 5.64
CA LEU A 9 29.44 2.41 4.60
C LEU A 9 28.30 1.48 4.13
N ASP A 10 28.58 0.19 3.93
CA ASP A 10 27.56 -0.80 3.55
C ASP A 10 26.49 -0.96 4.64
N LYS A 11 26.90 -0.97 5.91
CA LYS A 11 25.98 -1.02 7.06
C LYS A 11 25.12 0.24 7.13
N GLU A 12 25.71 1.42 6.95
CA GLU A 12 24.98 2.68 6.92
C GLU A 12 23.95 2.70 5.77
N GLN A 13 24.36 2.30 4.57
CA GLN A 13 23.49 2.25 3.41
C GLN A 13 22.33 1.25 3.59
N LEU A 14 22.59 0.08 4.15
CA LEU A 14 21.53 -0.89 4.51
C LEU A 14 20.54 -0.28 5.50
N GLN A 15 21.02 0.43 6.52
CA GLN A 15 20.16 1.08 7.50
C GLN A 15 19.28 2.16 6.85
N GLN A 16 19.85 2.98 5.97
CA GLN A 16 19.11 4.02 5.23
C GLN A 16 18.01 3.41 4.36
N LEU A 17 18.33 2.35 3.59
CA LEU A 17 17.36 1.64 2.77
C LEU A 17 16.27 0.98 3.63
N HIS A 18 16.64 0.42 4.79
CA HIS A 18 15.70 -0.25 5.69
C HIS A 18 14.71 0.75 6.27
N ASN A 19 15.22 1.88 6.76
CA ASN A 19 14.40 2.98 7.26
C ASN A 19 13.47 3.54 6.17
N ALA A 20 13.96 3.70 4.94
CA ALA A 20 13.13 4.12 3.81
C ALA A 20 12.03 3.09 3.49
N THR A 21 12.34 1.80 3.59
CA THR A 21 11.39 0.70 3.38
C THR A 21 10.31 0.66 4.46
N LEU A 22 10.68 0.89 5.72
CA LEU A 22 9.73 1.00 6.83
C LEU A 22 8.80 2.21 6.62
N LYS A 23 9.36 3.38 6.29
CA LYS A 23 8.57 4.59 6.01
C LYS A 23 7.57 4.39 4.86
N ALA A 24 7.97 3.69 3.80
CA ALA A 24 7.05 3.33 2.71
C ALA A 24 5.94 2.38 3.19
N SER A 25 6.27 1.41 4.06
CA SER A 25 5.29 0.52 4.68
C SER A 25 4.28 1.26 5.55
N ASP A 26 4.76 2.21 6.35
CA ASP A 26 3.93 3.03 7.23
C ASP A 26 3.00 3.92 6.40
N ALA A 27 3.51 4.52 5.33
CA ALA A 27 2.69 5.29 4.39
C ALA A 27 1.56 4.43 3.80
N CYS A 28 1.82 3.17 3.43
CA CYS A 28 0.78 2.25 2.96
C CYS A 28 -0.32 1.99 4.00
N LEU A 29 0.04 1.90 5.28
CA LEU A 29 -0.93 1.70 6.36
C LEU A 29 -1.72 2.97 6.65
N GLU A 30 -1.05 4.13 6.68
CA GLU A 30 -1.70 5.43 6.86
C GLU A 30 -2.68 5.75 5.73
N LEU A 31 -2.33 5.43 4.48
CA LEU A 31 -3.26 5.56 3.35
C LEU A 31 -4.53 4.71 3.53
N LYS A 32 -4.41 3.48 4.05
CA LYS A 32 -5.58 2.62 4.34
C LYS A 32 -6.43 3.19 5.45
N LYS A 33 -5.81 3.62 6.55
CA LYS A 33 -6.52 4.26 7.67
C LYS A 33 -7.25 5.51 7.22
N LEU A 34 -6.60 6.37 6.44
CA LEU A 34 -7.18 7.60 5.92
C LEU A 34 -8.34 7.31 4.96
N CYS A 35 -8.20 6.30 4.09
CA CYS A 35 -9.29 5.84 3.23
C CYS A 35 -10.52 5.41 4.06
N ALA A 36 -10.33 4.56 5.07
CA ALA A 36 -11.40 4.18 5.99
C ALA A 36 -12.02 5.39 6.71
N ALA A 37 -11.18 6.29 7.23
CA ALA A 37 -11.61 7.46 7.96
C ALA A 37 -12.42 8.45 7.10
N ILE A 38 -12.16 8.49 5.79
CA ILE A 38 -12.94 9.30 4.84
C ILE A 38 -14.25 8.60 4.47
N LEU A 39 -14.24 7.28 4.27
CA LEU A 39 -15.41 6.54 3.78
C LEU A 39 -16.48 6.30 4.87
N VAL A 40 -16.08 6.08 6.13
CA VAL A 40 -17.03 5.82 7.23
C VAL A 40 -18.00 7.00 7.47
N PRO A 41 -17.54 8.27 7.59
CA PRO A 41 -18.44 9.42 7.76
C PRO A 41 -19.35 9.65 6.58
N VAL A 42 -18.90 9.35 5.35
CA VAL A 42 -19.76 9.44 4.16
C VAL A 42 -20.99 8.54 4.33
N GLY A 43 -20.82 7.29 4.77
CA GLY A 43 -21.93 6.40 5.09
C GLY A 43 -22.90 6.97 6.12
N THR A 44 -22.38 7.53 7.22
CA THR A 44 -23.19 8.13 8.27
C THR A 44 -23.97 9.36 7.78
N ILE A 45 -23.31 10.25 7.03
CA ILE A 45 -23.93 11.45 6.46
C ILE A 45 -25.08 11.06 5.54
N LEU A 46 -24.92 10.01 4.74
CA LEU A 46 -25.97 9.50 3.87
C LEU A 46 -27.18 8.99 4.64
N SER A 47 -26.97 8.25 5.73
CA SER A 47 -28.07 7.82 6.59
C SER A 47 -28.80 8.98 7.28
N SER A 48 -28.12 10.13 7.45
CA SER A 48 -28.69 11.32 8.09
C SER A 48 -29.55 12.20 7.17
N PHE A 49 -29.48 12.00 5.85
CA PHE A 49 -30.25 12.80 4.88
C PHE A 49 -31.73 12.40 4.76
N GLY A 50 -32.21 11.42 5.55
CA GLY A 50 -33.62 11.07 5.66
C GLY A 50 -34.23 10.64 4.33
N ASP A 51 -35.37 11.22 3.95
CA ASP A 51 -36.15 10.87 2.75
C ASP A 51 -35.48 11.28 1.41
N LYS A 52 -34.32 11.94 1.45
CA LYS A 52 -33.59 12.30 0.23
C LYS A 52 -32.79 11.10 -0.25
N LYS A 53 -33.23 10.50 -1.36
CA LYS A 53 -32.51 9.42 -2.01
C LYS A 53 -31.09 9.88 -2.37
N PRO A 54 -30.05 9.08 -2.07
CA PRO A 54 -28.70 9.37 -2.52
C PRO A 54 -28.65 9.41 -4.05
N ASP A 55 -28.01 10.41 -4.65
CA ASP A 55 -27.81 10.46 -6.10
C ASP A 55 -26.74 9.44 -6.53
N GLY A 56 -26.86 8.83 -7.72
CA GLY A 56 -25.87 7.91 -8.28
C GLY A 56 -24.45 8.49 -8.31
N ALA A 57 -24.33 9.82 -8.44
CA ALA A 57 -23.07 10.57 -8.38
C ALA A 57 -22.27 10.31 -7.09
N LEU A 58 -22.95 10.03 -5.99
CA LEU A 58 -22.33 9.71 -4.71
C LEU A 58 -21.55 8.38 -4.75
N PHE A 59 -22.14 7.34 -5.35
CA PHE A 59 -21.47 6.05 -5.48
C PHE A 59 -20.24 6.18 -6.36
N VAL A 60 -20.34 6.95 -7.45
CA VAL A 60 -19.20 7.31 -8.32
C VAL A 60 -18.11 8.03 -7.53
N ALA A 61 -18.47 8.99 -6.67
CA ALA A 61 -17.52 9.68 -5.81
C ALA A 61 -16.83 8.71 -4.82
N GLY A 62 -17.59 7.81 -4.19
CA GLY A 62 -17.05 6.77 -3.29
C GLY A 62 -16.05 5.84 -4.00
N PHE A 63 -16.40 5.34 -5.18
CA PHE A 63 -15.48 4.55 -6.02
C PHE A 63 -14.23 5.33 -6.42
N SER A 64 -14.37 6.61 -6.75
CA SER A 64 -13.24 7.48 -7.12
C SER A 64 -12.27 7.65 -5.96
N VAL A 65 -12.77 7.80 -4.73
CA VAL A 65 -11.94 7.85 -3.51
C VAL A 65 -11.19 6.53 -3.32
N VAL A 66 -11.89 5.38 -3.33
CA VAL A 66 -11.26 4.07 -3.18
C VAL A 66 -10.18 3.85 -4.23
N PHE A 67 -10.46 4.18 -5.49
CA PHE A 67 -9.52 4.04 -6.60
C PHE A 67 -8.29 4.95 -6.44
N ALA A 68 -8.46 6.21 -6.04
CA ALA A 68 -7.35 7.12 -5.80
C ALA A 68 -6.41 6.61 -4.70
N PHE A 69 -6.97 6.09 -3.59
CA PHE A 69 -6.18 5.49 -2.53
C PHE A 69 -5.49 4.19 -2.96
N TRP A 70 -6.16 3.34 -3.73
CA TRP A 70 -5.56 2.13 -4.30
C TRP A 70 -4.36 2.45 -5.19
N MET A 71 -4.47 3.47 -6.04
CA MET A 71 -3.35 3.94 -6.88
C MET A 71 -2.18 4.43 -6.02
N ALA A 72 -2.45 5.28 -5.01
CA ALA A 72 -1.41 5.81 -4.12
C ALA A 72 -0.69 4.70 -3.33
N ASP A 73 -1.43 3.71 -2.84
CA ASP A 73 -0.87 2.56 -2.12
C ASP A 73 -0.06 1.65 -3.04
N SER A 74 -0.52 1.45 -4.29
CA SER A 74 0.20 0.71 -5.33
C SER A 74 1.58 1.30 -5.60
N PHE A 75 1.67 2.62 -5.76
CA PHE A 75 2.96 3.30 -5.92
C PHE A 75 3.86 3.12 -4.70
N SER A 76 3.30 3.28 -3.50
CA SER A 76 4.05 3.13 -2.24
C SER A 76 4.62 1.71 -2.10
N TYR A 77 3.81 0.69 -2.39
CA TYR A 77 4.24 -0.71 -2.40
C TYR A 77 5.32 -1.00 -3.46
N PHE A 78 5.17 -0.45 -4.67
CA PHE A 78 6.17 -0.59 -5.73
C PHE A 78 7.54 -0.08 -5.28
N TYR A 79 7.60 1.11 -4.67
CA TYR A 79 8.85 1.66 -4.14
C TYR A 79 9.39 0.86 -2.95
N GLN A 80 8.52 0.39 -2.06
CA GLN A 80 8.91 -0.48 -0.94
C GLN A 80 9.64 -1.74 -1.45
N ARG A 81 9.17 -2.35 -2.54
CA ARG A 81 9.81 -3.50 -3.18
C ARG A 81 11.14 -3.12 -3.86
N LYS A 82 11.20 -2.00 -4.57
CA LYS A 82 12.46 -1.50 -5.15
C LYS A 82 13.54 -1.24 -4.11
N LEU A 83 13.19 -0.65 -2.96
CA LEU A 83 14.12 -0.40 -1.86
C LEU A 83 14.68 -1.71 -1.28
N ARG A 84 13.82 -2.74 -1.10
CA ARG A 84 14.28 -4.09 -0.71
C ARG A 84 15.22 -4.71 -1.74
N GLY A 85 14.94 -4.51 -3.03
CA GLY A 85 15.83 -4.97 -4.11
C GLY A 85 17.21 -4.31 -4.07
N ALA A 86 17.26 -3.02 -3.77
CA ALA A 86 18.52 -2.29 -3.65
C ALA A 86 19.40 -2.76 -2.47
N MET A 87 18.82 -3.41 -1.45
CA MET A 87 19.58 -4.01 -0.34
C MET A 87 20.32 -5.29 -0.73
N ILE A 88 19.79 -6.06 -1.69
CA ILE A 88 20.33 -7.37 -2.07
C ILE A 88 21.81 -7.33 -2.44
N PRO A 89 22.27 -6.46 -3.37
CA PRO A 89 23.70 -6.44 -3.74
C PRO A 89 24.61 -6.08 -2.55
N ILE A 90 24.11 -5.30 -1.58
CA ILE A 90 24.86 -4.96 -0.37
C ILE A 90 24.94 -6.18 0.55
N TRP A 91 23.82 -6.89 0.76
CA TRP A 91 23.80 -8.15 1.50
C TRP A 91 24.74 -9.19 0.89
N GLN A 92 24.79 -9.30 -0.44
CA GLN A 92 25.69 -10.21 -1.16
C GLN A 92 27.17 -9.84 -0.93
N ARG A 93 27.53 -8.55 -1.05
CA ARG A 93 28.91 -8.11 -0.76
C ARG A 93 29.33 -8.46 0.65
N ARG A 94 28.49 -8.17 1.64
CA ARG A 94 28.78 -8.45 3.05
C ARG A 94 28.84 -9.94 3.34
N ALA A 95 27.94 -10.74 2.74
CA ALA A 95 27.93 -12.19 2.86
C ALA A 95 29.24 -12.84 2.34
N ASN A 96 29.81 -12.29 1.26
CA ASN A 96 31.08 -12.74 0.70
C ASN A 96 32.29 -12.41 1.59
N ASN A 97 32.16 -11.45 2.51
CA ASN A 97 33.22 -11.04 3.43
C ASN A 97 33.20 -11.82 4.76
N VAL A 98 32.27 -12.77 4.93
CA VAL A 98 32.18 -13.62 6.13
C VAL A 98 32.93 -14.92 5.89
N ASP A 99 33.86 -15.26 6.78
CA ASP A 99 34.58 -16.54 6.74
C ASP A 99 33.60 -17.71 6.85
N GLY A 100 33.68 -18.65 5.90
CA GLY A 100 32.73 -19.76 5.77
C GLY A 100 31.43 -19.44 5.03
N GLY A 101 31.25 -18.18 4.59
CA GLY A 101 30.10 -17.71 3.83
C GLY A 101 28.84 -17.49 4.68
N TYR A 102 27.93 -16.63 4.20
CA TYR A 102 26.63 -16.39 4.83
C TYR A 102 25.49 -16.92 3.93
N PRO A 103 24.81 -18.04 4.30
CA PRO A 103 23.86 -18.70 3.41
C PRO A 103 22.48 -18.01 3.30
N HIS A 104 22.21 -17.02 4.15
CA HIS A 104 20.88 -16.42 4.30
C HIS A 104 20.76 -15.04 3.64
N VAL A 105 21.28 -14.89 2.42
CA VAL A 105 21.09 -13.65 1.66
C VAL A 105 19.62 -13.52 1.24
N PRO A 106 18.91 -12.44 1.61
CA PRO A 106 17.53 -12.26 1.21
C PRO A 106 17.40 -12.12 -0.30
N SER A 107 16.42 -12.82 -0.89
CA SER A 107 15.98 -12.54 -2.26
C SER A 107 14.78 -11.61 -2.24
N SER A 108 14.83 -10.55 -3.03
CA SER A 108 13.63 -9.78 -3.37
C SER A 108 13.40 -9.97 -4.86
N GLY A 109 12.33 -10.70 -5.22
CA GLY A 109 11.92 -10.80 -6.60
C GLY A 109 11.52 -9.45 -7.18
N ASP A 110 11.73 -9.29 -8.48
CA ASP A 110 11.35 -8.09 -9.22
C ASP A 110 9.84 -7.82 -9.11
N VAL A 111 9.50 -6.53 -9.05
CA VAL A 111 8.11 -6.09 -9.06
C VAL A 111 7.88 -5.24 -10.30
N SER A 112 6.85 -5.59 -11.08
CA SER A 112 6.32 -4.71 -12.12
C SER A 112 5.28 -3.76 -11.52
N PRO A 113 5.03 -2.59 -12.13
CA PRO A 113 3.97 -1.70 -11.67
C PRO A 113 2.60 -2.38 -11.60
N LEU A 114 2.29 -3.24 -12.58
CA LEU A 114 1.04 -4.01 -12.60
C LEU A 114 0.97 -5.00 -11.42
N ARG A 115 2.07 -5.71 -11.12
CA ARG A 115 2.12 -6.61 -9.97
C ARG A 115 2.02 -5.87 -8.64
N ALA A 116 2.53 -4.63 -8.58
CA ALA A 116 2.35 -3.76 -7.41
C ALA A 116 0.89 -3.29 -7.25
N ALA A 117 0.19 -3.00 -8.35
CA ALA A 117 -1.23 -2.66 -8.34
C ALA A 117 -2.12 -3.84 -7.89
N PHE A 118 -1.74 -5.09 -8.18
CA PHE A 118 -2.53 -6.27 -7.86
C PHE A 118 -1.82 -7.20 -6.87
N ASN A 119 -1.34 -6.64 -5.75
CA ASN A 119 -0.71 -7.39 -4.66
C ASN A 119 -1.65 -7.62 -3.47
N ALA A 120 -1.26 -8.49 -2.53
CA ALA A 120 -2.08 -8.84 -1.36
C ALA A 120 -2.47 -7.64 -0.47
N SER A 121 -1.62 -6.61 -0.36
CA SER A 121 -1.94 -5.36 0.36
C SER A 121 -3.18 -4.64 -0.23
N MET A 122 -3.50 -4.90 -1.49
CA MET A 122 -4.59 -4.24 -2.21
C MET A 122 -5.96 -4.88 -1.97
N VAL A 123 -6.00 -6.08 -1.36
CA VAL A 123 -7.24 -6.77 -1.00
C VAL A 123 -8.16 -5.88 -0.17
N TYR A 124 -7.59 -5.02 0.69
CA TYR A 124 -8.35 -4.03 1.45
C TYR A 124 -9.23 -3.14 0.56
N TYR A 125 -8.68 -2.57 -0.52
CA TYR A 125 -9.43 -1.72 -1.43
C TYR A 125 -10.41 -2.50 -2.30
N LEU A 126 -10.09 -3.75 -2.64
CA LEU A 126 -11.02 -4.63 -3.36
C LEU A 126 -12.25 -4.95 -2.51
N ILE A 127 -12.06 -5.21 -1.21
CA ILE A 127 -13.17 -5.41 -0.27
C ILE A 127 -14.01 -4.13 -0.17
N LEU A 128 -13.40 -2.97 0.03
CA LEU A 128 -14.13 -1.70 0.06
C LEU A 128 -14.88 -1.41 -1.24
N GLY A 129 -14.23 -1.61 -2.38
CA GLY A 129 -14.85 -1.45 -3.70
C GLY A 129 -16.02 -2.42 -3.91
N ALA A 130 -15.88 -3.67 -3.47
CA ALA A 130 -16.97 -4.65 -3.52
C ALA A 130 -18.16 -4.24 -2.65
N LEU A 131 -17.92 -3.72 -1.44
CA LEU A 131 -18.98 -3.19 -0.57
C LEU A 131 -19.71 -2.01 -1.22
N PHE A 132 -18.98 -1.07 -1.82
CA PHE A 132 -19.58 0.03 -2.60
C PHE A 132 -20.35 -0.47 -3.82
N GLY A 133 -19.85 -1.51 -4.49
CA GLY A 133 -20.53 -2.11 -5.65
C GLY A 133 -21.83 -2.81 -5.27
N VAL A 134 -21.84 -3.54 -4.16
CA VAL A 134 -23.07 -4.12 -3.62
C VAL A 134 -24.05 -3.03 -3.23
N ALA A 135 -23.60 -1.96 -2.54
CA ALA A 135 -24.47 -0.85 -2.13
C ALA A 135 -25.06 -0.08 -3.33
N ALA A 136 -24.27 0.16 -4.37
CA ALA A 136 -24.75 0.78 -5.61
C ALA A 136 -25.75 -0.13 -6.33
N TRP A 137 -25.46 -1.43 -6.41
CA TRP A 137 -26.35 -2.39 -7.03
C TRP A 137 -27.69 -2.52 -6.28
N THR A 138 -27.67 -2.59 -4.94
CA THR A 138 -28.91 -2.66 -4.15
C THR A 138 -29.73 -1.37 -4.26
N TYR A 139 -29.07 -0.22 -4.39
CA TYR A 139 -29.70 1.06 -4.68
C TYR A 139 -30.42 1.05 -6.05
N GLU A 140 -29.70 0.71 -7.12
CA GLU A 140 -30.26 0.64 -8.49
C GLU A 140 -31.36 -0.42 -8.62
N ALA A 141 -31.27 -1.52 -7.87
CA ALA A 141 -32.29 -2.56 -7.84
C ALA A 141 -33.57 -2.15 -7.07
N GLY A 142 -33.62 -0.95 -6.47
CA GLY A 142 -34.75 -0.48 -5.67
C GLY A 142 -34.95 -1.25 -4.37
N LEU A 143 -33.93 -1.99 -3.90
CA LEU A 143 -33.99 -2.77 -2.66
C LEU A 143 -33.84 -1.88 -1.41
N LEU A 144 -33.31 -0.66 -1.60
CA LEU A 144 -33.15 0.36 -0.57
C LEU A 144 -34.28 1.40 -0.55
N ASP A 145 -35.30 1.25 -1.40
CA ASP A 145 -36.43 2.17 -1.58
C ASP A 145 -37.66 1.83 -0.70
N ARG A 146 -37.47 1.09 0.41
CA ARG A 146 -38.56 0.70 1.33
C ARG A 146 -38.53 1.45 2.65
#